data_AF-A0A5Z0Y1X3-F1
#
_entry.id   AF-A0A5Z0Y1X3-F1
#
_cell.length_a   1.000
_cell.length_b   1.000
_cell.length_c   1.000
_cell.angle_alpha   90.00
_cell.angle_beta   90.00
_cell.angle_gamma   90.00
#
_symmetry.space_group_name_H-M   'P 1'
#
loop_
_entity.id
_entity.type
_entity.pdbx_description
1 polymer ?
#
loop_
_entity_poly.entity_id
_entity_poly.type
_entity_poly.pdbx_seq_one_letter_code
_entity_poly.pdbx_strand_id
1 'polypeptide(L)'
;MADETSGNYYDSFDMASIVKSYYNSFNQVISAFPNDKTSFSEADLEQLPKGLNYGRNENKEKIVKNIFNAEQFHEAQAIKYSTMNLGMNLMKLDFSPQSMEQDPSIEGEFNPDMSVYPQNEDGNYSKEALFMSFLKSYPPFPSPNQVVFSPEAKVREAKLELEMKANPSFDISLDDIMTGKVDFASLLKGYAQDGWLDAGIYAMEKGVKWQNVYVGSGISFDREFHQAKANGWKASSESINSFADSIADRL
;
A
#
# COMPACT_ATOMS: atom_id res chain seq x y z
N MET A 1 1.01 -34.91 -8.46
CA MET A 1 0.51 -34.96 -9.84
C MET A 1 0.74 -33.56 -10.38
N ALA A 2 1.87 -33.34 -11.06
CA ALA A 2 2.12 -32.11 -11.77
C ALA A 2 1.09 -32.05 -12.91
N ASP A 3 0.24 -31.03 -12.92
CA ASP A 3 -0.62 -30.78 -14.08
C ASP A 3 0.00 -29.64 -14.88
N GLU A 4 0.51 -30.03 -16.05
CA GLU A 4 1.02 -29.16 -17.08
C GLU A 4 -0.15 -28.37 -17.67
N THR A 5 -0.48 -27.23 -17.07
CA THR A 5 -1.04 -26.10 -17.82
C THR A 5 -0.16 -24.87 -17.58
N SER A 6 1.07 -24.91 -18.08
CA SER A 6 1.91 -23.72 -18.25
C SER A 6 1.41 -22.88 -19.43
N GLY A 7 0.11 -22.61 -19.49
CA GLY A 7 -0.44 -21.60 -20.38
C GLY A 7 -0.14 -20.23 -19.79
N ASN A 8 0.34 -19.29 -20.61
CA ASN A 8 0.51 -17.91 -20.17
C ASN A 8 -0.84 -17.42 -19.60
N TYR A 9 -0.82 -16.78 -18.42
CA TYR A 9 -2.03 -16.19 -17.84
C TYR A 9 -2.58 -15.04 -18.71
N TYR A 10 -1.68 -14.40 -19.46
CA TYR A 10 -1.95 -13.30 -20.37
C TYR A 10 -1.45 -13.63 -21.78
N ASP A 11 -2.27 -13.38 -22.79
CA ASP A 11 -1.91 -13.51 -24.21
C ASP A 11 -1.17 -12.26 -24.71
N SER A 12 -1.52 -11.08 -24.19
CA SER A 12 -0.86 -9.81 -24.53
C SER A 12 -1.08 -8.72 -23.48
N PHE A 13 -0.22 -7.71 -23.50
CA PHE A 13 -0.28 -6.52 -22.65
C PHE A 13 -0.32 -5.25 -23.50
N ASP A 14 -1.18 -4.30 -23.14
CA ASP A 14 -1.11 -2.93 -23.63
C ASP A 14 -0.09 -2.14 -22.79
N MET A 15 1.19 -2.30 -23.16
CA MET A 15 2.30 -1.64 -22.48
C MET A 15 2.17 -0.12 -22.49
N ALA A 16 1.61 0.47 -23.55
CA ALA A 16 1.44 1.91 -23.65
C ALA A 16 0.41 2.41 -22.62
N SER A 17 -0.72 1.71 -22.48
CA SER A 17 -1.73 2.05 -21.47
C SER A 17 -1.20 1.85 -20.05
N ILE A 18 -0.47 0.76 -19.79
CA ILE A 18 0.15 0.49 -18.48
C ILE A 18 1.12 1.62 -18.12
N VAL A 19 2.09 1.91 -18.99
CA VAL A 19 3.09 2.96 -18.75
C VAL A 19 2.42 4.32 -18.57
N LYS A 20 1.40 4.66 -19.38
CA LYS A 20 0.65 5.91 -19.25
C LYS A 20 -0.03 6.05 -17.88
N SER A 21 -0.70 5.00 -17.39
CA SER A 21 -1.36 5.01 -16.09
C SER A 21 -0.38 5.27 -14.95
N TYR A 22 0.77 4.59 -14.99
CA TYR A 22 1.81 4.74 -13.98
C TYR A 22 2.56 6.06 -14.09
N TYR A 23 2.76 6.58 -15.30
CA TYR A 23 3.35 7.90 -15.51
C TYR A 23 2.44 9.03 -15.00
N ASN A 24 1.11 8.89 -15.17
CA ASN A 24 0.14 9.82 -14.57
C ASN A 24 0.22 9.81 -13.04
N SER A 25 0.36 8.62 -12.42
CA SER A 25 0.57 8.48 -10.98
C SER A 25 1.89 9.11 -10.53
N PHE A 26 2.97 8.89 -11.28
CA PHE A 26 4.27 9.51 -11.03
C PHE A 26 4.20 11.04 -11.09
N ASN A 27 3.54 11.62 -12.09
CA ASN A 27 3.36 13.07 -12.18
C ASN A 27 2.60 13.66 -10.98
N GLN A 28 1.67 12.91 -10.36
CA GLN A 28 1.05 13.33 -9.11
C GLN A 28 2.04 13.30 -7.93
N VAL A 29 2.91 12.28 -7.86
CA VAL A 29 3.93 12.18 -6.80
C VAL A 29 4.94 13.32 -6.87
N ILE A 30 5.34 13.74 -8.06
CA ILE A 30 6.32 14.80 -8.25
C ILE A 30 5.69 16.19 -8.45
N SER A 31 4.39 16.36 -8.19
CA SER A 31 3.65 17.57 -8.54
C SER A 31 4.09 18.84 -7.80
N ALA A 32 4.90 18.70 -6.74
CA ALA A 32 5.52 19.82 -6.04
C ALA A 32 6.58 20.54 -6.90
N PHE A 33 7.09 19.87 -7.93
CA PHE A 33 8.07 20.42 -8.86
C PHE A 33 7.39 21.00 -10.12
N PRO A 34 8.04 21.96 -10.80
CA PRO A 34 7.60 22.41 -12.13
C PRO A 34 7.49 21.24 -13.12
N ASN A 35 6.46 21.25 -13.96
CA ASN A 35 6.19 20.16 -14.91
C ASN A 35 7.33 19.94 -15.94
N ASP A 36 8.09 20.99 -16.23
CA ASP A 36 9.23 21.01 -17.13
C ASP A 36 10.56 20.67 -16.45
N LYS A 37 10.58 20.39 -15.14
CA LYS A 37 11.77 19.89 -14.46
C LYS A 37 12.09 18.48 -14.95
N THR A 38 13.30 18.33 -15.49
CA THR A 38 13.81 17.06 -16.05
C THR A 38 15.04 16.52 -15.32
N SER A 39 15.61 17.30 -14.39
CA SER A 39 16.82 16.96 -13.63
C SER A 39 16.61 17.23 -12.14
N PHE A 40 16.98 16.26 -11.30
CA PHE A 40 16.72 16.20 -9.87
C PHE A 40 18.00 15.98 -9.08
N SER A 41 18.33 16.94 -8.21
CA SER A 41 19.43 16.85 -7.26
C SER A 41 19.07 16.01 -6.04
N GLU A 42 20.05 15.58 -5.23
CA GLU A 42 19.78 14.90 -3.96
C GLU A 42 18.82 15.70 -3.05
N ALA A 43 18.97 17.03 -3.01
CA ALA A 43 18.07 17.91 -2.26
C ALA A 43 16.63 17.88 -2.81
N ASP A 44 16.44 17.71 -4.11
CA ASP A 44 15.11 17.49 -4.69
C ASP A 44 14.54 16.13 -4.25
N LEU A 45 15.37 15.08 -4.19
CA LEU A 45 14.94 13.74 -3.76
C LEU A 45 14.47 13.73 -2.30
N GLU A 46 15.11 14.53 -1.44
CA GLU A 46 14.69 14.68 -0.04
C GLU A 46 13.28 15.26 0.08
N GLN A 47 12.87 16.15 -0.83
CA GLN A 47 11.56 16.79 -0.84
C GLN A 47 10.44 15.89 -1.41
N LEU A 48 10.78 14.80 -2.11
CA LEU A 48 9.78 13.89 -2.66
C LEU A 48 8.98 13.18 -1.55
N PRO A 49 7.69 12.88 -1.80
CA PRO A 49 6.88 12.07 -0.91
C PRO A 49 7.56 10.74 -0.54
N LYS A 50 7.37 10.29 0.69
CA LYS A 50 7.96 9.03 1.21
C LYS A 50 6.98 7.85 1.18
N GLY A 51 5.73 8.13 0.84
CA GLY A 51 4.76 7.09 0.58
C GLY A 51 3.48 7.63 -0.02
N LEU A 52 2.60 6.70 -0.37
CA LEU A 52 1.30 6.99 -0.96
C LEU A 52 0.26 5.97 -0.49
N ASN A 53 -1.01 6.35 -0.63
CA ASN A 53 -2.16 5.44 -0.60
C ASN A 53 -2.71 5.32 -2.02
N TYR A 54 -3.01 4.09 -2.45
CA TYR A 54 -3.61 3.85 -3.76
C TYR A 54 -5.02 3.27 -3.68
N GLY A 55 -5.79 3.54 -4.72
CA GLY A 55 -7.08 2.92 -4.96
C GLY A 55 -7.14 2.33 -6.36
N ARG A 56 -8.34 1.98 -6.80
CA ARG A 56 -8.61 1.61 -8.19
C ARG A 56 -9.68 2.53 -8.79
N ASN A 57 -9.54 2.86 -10.07
CA ASN A 57 -10.58 3.55 -10.81
C ASN A 57 -11.63 2.56 -11.39
N GLU A 58 -12.60 3.08 -12.14
CA GLU A 58 -13.63 2.27 -12.83
C GLU A 58 -13.04 1.20 -13.78
N ASN A 59 -11.87 1.47 -14.35
CA ASN A 59 -11.13 0.54 -15.20
C ASN A 59 -10.27 -0.45 -14.42
N LYS A 60 -10.45 -0.51 -13.09
CA LYS A 60 -9.65 -1.31 -12.14
C LYS A 60 -8.14 -0.99 -12.20
N GLU A 61 -7.77 0.16 -12.76
CA GLU A 61 -6.37 0.62 -12.81
C GLU A 61 -5.95 1.17 -11.46
N LYS A 62 -4.72 0.86 -11.06
CA LYS A 62 -4.13 1.37 -9.82
C LYS A 62 -3.89 2.88 -9.96
N ILE A 63 -4.47 3.66 -9.04
CA ILE A 63 -4.35 5.12 -9.03
C ILE A 63 -3.90 5.63 -7.67
N VAL A 64 -3.08 6.67 -7.67
CA VAL A 64 -2.71 7.40 -6.45
C VAL A 64 -3.93 8.15 -5.93
N LYS A 65 -4.21 8.01 -4.63
CA LYS A 65 -5.30 8.73 -3.95
C LYS A 65 -4.76 9.79 -3.01
N ASN A 66 -3.72 9.46 -2.25
CA ASN A 66 -3.10 10.35 -1.29
C ASN A 66 -1.57 10.17 -1.34
N ILE A 67 -0.83 11.25 -1.13
CA ILE A 67 0.63 11.26 -1.03
C ILE A 67 1.03 11.75 0.35
N PHE A 68 2.11 11.20 0.89
CA PHE A 68 2.52 11.44 2.26
C PHE A 68 3.99 11.83 2.33
N ASN A 69 4.29 12.83 3.16
CA ASN A 69 5.65 13.05 3.62
C ASN A 69 6.08 11.94 4.60
N ALA A 70 7.30 12.02 5.13
CA ALA A 70 7.84 10.99 6.03
C ALA A 70 6.99 10.77 7.30
N GLU A 71 6.60 11.86 7.96
CA GLU A 71 5.81 11.82 9.20
C GLU A 71 4.40 11.30 8.97
N GLN A 72 3.73 11.84 7.95
CA GLN A 72 2.39 11.40 7.54
C GLN A 72 2.37 9.92 7.13
N PHE A 73 3.41 9.44 6.44
CA PHE A 73 3.48 8.04 6.03
C PHE A 73 3.73 7.11 7.22
N HIS A 74 4.54 7.55 8.18
CA HIS A 74 4.74 6.81 9.43
C HIS A 74 3.41 6.68 10.20
N GLU A 75 2.65 7.77 10.23
CA GLU A 75 1.35 7.81 10.90
C GLU A 75 0.30 6.96 10.18
N ALA A 76 0.21 7.08 8.86
CA ALA A 76 -0.69 6.25 8.05
C ALA A 76 -0.39 4.75 8.23
N GLN A 77 0.88 4.35 8.31
CA GLN A 77 1.24 2.97 8.61
C GLN A 77 0.76 2.55 10.01
N ALA A 78 0.96 3.41 11.02
CA ALA A 78 0.48 3.13 12.37
C ALA A 78 -1.02 2.84 12.39
N ILE A 79 -1.82 3.70 11.74
CA ILE A 79 -3.27 3.53 11.64
C ILE A 79 -3.59 2.25 10.86
N LYS A 80 -2.96 2.02 9.70
CA LYS A 80 -3.15 0.83 8.86
C LYS A 80 -2.98 -0.44 9.68
N TYR A 81 -1.88 -0.59 10.40
CA TYR A 81 -1.61 -1.83 11.15
C TYR A 81 -2.50 -1.97 12.39
N SER A 82 -2.79 -0.88 13.10
CA SER A 82 -3.71 -0.90 14.25
C SER A 82 -5.14 -1.29 13.84
N THR A 83 -5.54 -0.97 12.60
CA THR A 83 -6.88 -1.22 12.06
C THR A 83 -6.94 -2.45 11.14
N MET A 84 -5.94 -3.34 11.15
CA MET A 84 -5.89 -4.51 10.26
C MET A 84 -6.03 -4.17 8.76
N ASN A 85 -5.42 -3.07 8.34
CA ASN A 85 -5.39 -2.54 6.97
C ASN A 85 -6.72 -1.97 6.46
N LEU A 86 -7.70 -1.70 7.34
CA LEU A 86 -8.99 -1.17 6.92
C LEU A 86 -8.85 0.12 6.10
N GLY A 87 -9.22 0.03 4.82
CA GLY A 87 -9.28 1.12 3.86
C GLY A 87 -7.95 1.74 3.42
N MET A 88 -6.81 1.12 3.71
CA MET A 88 -5.49 1.68 3.43
C MET A 88 -4.57 0.75 2.63
N ASN A 89 -4.30 1.13 1.38
CA ASN A 89 -3.34 0.47 0.51
C ASN A 89 -2.06 1.30 0.40
N LEU A 90 -1.27 1.27 1.48
CA LEU A 90 -0.05 2.05 1.58
C LEU A 90 1.12 1.43 0.81
N MET A 91 1.87 2.27 0.10
CA MET A 91 3.15 1.93 -0.55
C MET A 91 4.23 2.92 -0.11
N LYS A 92 5.38 2.40 0.33
CA LYS A 92 6.57 3.23 0.62
C LYS A 92 7.19 3.64 -0.72
N LEU A 93 7.57 4.90 -0.84
CA LEU A 93 8.35 5.40 -1.96
C LEU A 93 9.79 5.62 -1.53
N ASP A 94 10.73 5.08 -2.30
CA ASP A 94 12.16 5.17 -2.01
C ASP A 94 12.94 5.74 -3.19
N PHE A 95 13.13 7.06 -3.14
CA PHE A 95 13.92 7.82 -4.10
C PHE A 95 15.34 8.10 -3.58
N SER A 96 15.84 7.36 -2.58
CA SER A 96 17.19 7.59 -2.06
C SER A 96 18.27 7.27 -3.12
N PRO A 97 19.45 7.93 -3.11
CA PRO A 97 20.57 7.57 -3.99
C PRO A 97 20.87 6.07 -3.99
N GLN A 98 20.84 5.43 -2.83
CA GLN A 98 21.01 3.99 -2.71
C GLN A 98 19.95 3.20 -3.52
N SER A 99 18.68 3.59 -3.44
CA SER A 99 17.60 2.99 -4.24
C SER A 99 17.78 3.27 -5.74
N MET A 100 18.37 4.42 -6.10
CA MET A 100 18.64 4.81 -7.48
C MET A 100 19.85 4.10 -8.10
N GLU A 101 20.79 3.63 -7.28
CA GLU A 101 22.08 3.06 -7.73
C GLU A 101 22.18 1.55 -7.59
N GLN A 102 21.42 0.95 -6.66
CA GLN A 102 21.48 -0.46 -6.35
C GLN A 102 20.22 -1.18 -6.79
N ASP A 103 20.37 -2.41 -7.28
CA ASP A 103 19.24 -3.32 -7.41
C ASP A 103 18.65 -3.59 -5.99
N PRO A 104 17.32 -3.50 -5.78
CA PRO A 104 16.67 -4.01 -4.59
C PRO A 104 17.00 -5.49 -4.40
N SER A 105 17.21 -5.87 -3.16
CA SER A 105 17.49 -7.25 -2.76
C SER A 105 16.23 -8.13 -2.69
N ILE A 106 15.07 -7.66 -3.12
CA ILE A 106 13.79 -8.36 -2.93
C ILE A 106 13.47 -9.18 -4.18
N GLU A 107 13.81 -10.46 -4.11
CA GLU A 107 13.53 -11.46 -5.15
C GLU A 107 12.00 -11.62 -5.35
N GLY A 108 11.51 -11.45 -6.58
CA GLY A 108 10.10 -11.67 -6.93
C GLY A 108 9.25 -10.40 -7.13
N GLU A 109 9.78 -9.20 -6.88
CA GLU A 109 9.11 -7.92 -7.18
C GLU A 109 9.65 -7.27 -8.46
N PHE A 110 8.93 -6.29 -9.01
CA PHE A 110 9.39 -5.55 -10.18
C PHE A 110 10.66 -4.78 -9.84
N ASN A 111 11.76 -5.21 -10.42
CA ASN A 111 13.09 -4.67 -10.16
C ASN A 111 13.74 -4.25 -11.49
N PRO A 112 13.60 -2.97 -11.89
CA PRO A 112 14.29 -2.48 -13.07
C PRO A 112 15.79 -2.34 -12.81
N ASP A 113 16.61 -2.74 -13.77
CA ASP A 113 18.05 -2.47 -13.78
C ASP A 113 18.27 -0.95 -13.81
N MET A 114 18.76 -0.40 -12.69
CA MET A 114 18.99 1.04 -12.56
C MET A 114 20.30 1.50 -13.20
N SER A 115 21.20 0.58 -13.55
CA SER A 115 22.50 0.92 -14.16
C SER A 115 22.35 1.57 -15.55
N VAL A 116 21.22 1.35 -16.22
CA VAL A 116 20.88 2.00 -17.50
C VAL A 116 20.40 3.45 -17.33
N TYR A 117 20.21 3.90 -16.08
CA TYR A 117 19.81 5.25 -15.71
C TYR A 117 20.83 5.91 -14.77
N PRO A 118 22.09 6.11 -15.22
CA PRO A 118 23.14 6.69 -14.39
C PRO A 118 22.83 8.16 -14.02
N GLN A 119 23.49 8.65 -12.99
CA GLN A 119 23.56 10.09 -12.74
C GLN A 119 24.12 10.82 -13.97
N ASN A 120 23.59 12.02 -14.19
CA ASN A 120 24.12 12.98 -15.16
C ASN A 120 25.52 13.45 -14.70
N GLU A 121 26.27 14.10 -15.60
CA GLU A 121 27.61 14.62 -15.30
C GLU A 121 27.64 15.62 -14.12
N ASP A 122 26.52 16.29 -13.85
CA ASP A 122 26.33 17.22 -12.74
C ASP A 122 25.95 16.55 -11.41
N GLY A 123 25.88 15.21 -11.38
CA GLY A 123 25.48 14.41 -10.22
C GLY A 123 23.96 14.31 -10.02
N ASN A 124 23.16 14.92 -10.89
CA ASN A 124 21.70 14.88 -10.79
C ASN A 124 21.10 13.64 -11.48
N TYR A 125 19.87 13.29 -11.13
CA TYR A 125 19.12 12.21 -11.73
C TYR A 125 18.11 12.74 -12.77
N SER A 126 17.95 12.02 -13.87
CA SER A 126 16.93 12.34 -14.88
C SER A 126 15.51 12.02 -14.38
N LYS A 127 14.51 12.63 -15.00
CA LYS A 127 13.11 12.32 -14.75
C LYS A 127 12.78 10.85 -15.04
N GLU A 128 13.43 10.27 -16.05
CA GLU A 128 13.32 8.86 -16.41
C GLU A 128 13.87 7.96 -15.30
N ALA A 129 15.06 8.26 -14.77
CA ALA A 129 15.62 7.55 -13.63
C ALA A 129 14.65 7.58 -12.43
N LEU A 130 14.08 8.76 -12.16
CA LEU A 130 13.15 8.97 -11.06
C LEU A 130 11.83 8.18 -11.27
N PHE A 131 11.34 8.12 -12.51
CA PHE A 131 10.17 7.31 -12.86
C PHE A 131 10.43 5.82 -12.66
N MET A 132 11.62 5.33 -13.03
CA MET A 132 11.96 3.92 -12.85
C MET A 132 12.10 3.54 -11.38
N SER A 133 12.67 4.42 -10.57
CA SER A 133 12.69 4.27 -9.12
C SER A 133 11.29 4.33 -8.49
N PHE A 134 10.40 5.17 -9.03
CA PHE A 134 8.99 5.14 -8.66
C PHE A 134 8.36 3.76 -8.98
N LEU A 135 8.58 3.19 -10.17
CA LEU A 135 8.07 1.86 -10.52
C LEU A 135 8.64 0.74 -9.64
N LYS A 136 9.90 0.86 -9.22
CA LYS A 136 10.52 -0.06 -8.26
C LYS A 136 9.81 -0.04 -6.90
N SER A 137 9.42 1.14 -6.43
CA SER A 137 8.64 1.32 -5.19
C SER A 137 7.14 1.00 -5.36
N TYR A 138 6.62 1.22 -6.55
CA TYR A 138 5.21 1.09 -6.91
C TYR A 138 5.07 0.24 -8.17
N PRO A 139 5.21 -1.11 -8.03
CA PRO A 139 5.27 -2.00 -9.18
C PRO A 139 4.09 -1.89 -10.13
N PRO A 140 4.34 -1.99 -11.45
CA PRO A 140 3.30 -2.04 -12.47
C PRO A 140 2.48 -3.34 -12.36
N PHE A 141 1.20 -3.19 -12.08
CA PHE A 141 0.20 -4.24 -12.09
C PHE A 141 -0.86 -3.86 -13.11
N PRO A 142 -0.93 -4.57 -14.25
CA PRO A 142 -1.85 -4.21 -15.32
C PRO A 142 -3.29 -4.49 -14.90
N SER A 143 -4.21 -3.62 -15.30
CA SER A 143 -5.63 -3.84 -15.05
C SER A 143 -6.22 -4.84 -16.07
N PRO A 144 -7.39 -5.43 -15.80
CA PRO A 144 -8.11 -6.28 -16.75
C PRO A 144 -8.35 -5.65 -18.12
N ASN A 145 -8.39 -4.32 -18.21
CA ASN A 145 -8.59 -3.59 -19.46
C ASN A 145 -7.29 -3.37 -20.25
N GLN A 146 -6.14 -3.67 -19.63
CA GLN A 146 -4.80 -3.48 -20.20
C GLN A 146 -4.15 -4.81 -20.61
N VAL A 147 -4.88 -5.92 -20.49
CA VAL A 147 -4.41 -7.26 -20.81
C VAL A 147 -5.44 -8.01 -21.63
N VAL A 148 -4.97 -8.99 -22.38
CA VAL A 148 -5.82 -10.05 -22.92
C VAL A 148 -5.55 -11.30 -22.11
N PHE A 149 -6.53 -11.74 -21.34
CA PHE A 149 -6.45 -13.01 -20.61
C PHE A 149 -6.57 -14.19 -21.56
N SER A 150 -5.78 -15.24 -21.29
CA SER A 150 -5.99 -16.55 -21.92
C SER A 150 -7.39 -17.10 -21.58
N PRO A 151 -7.95 -18.01 -22.39
CA PRO A 151 -9.28 -18.58 -22.14
C PRO A 151 -9.45 -19.14 -20.72
N GLU A 152 -8.45 -19.84 -20.20
CA GLU A 152 -8.45 -20.41 -18.85
C GLU A 152 -8.38 -19.33 -17.77
N ALA A 153 -7.59 -18.27 -18.00
CA ALA A 153 -7.51 -17.13 -17.09
C ALA A 153 -8.84 -16.37 -17.02
N LYS A 154 -9.57 -16.20 -18.14
CA LYS A 154 -10.92 -15.59 -18.14
C LYS A 154 -11.90 -16.36 -17.25
N VAL A 155 -11.88 -17.68 -17.32
CA VAL A 155 -12.75 -18.53 -16.48
C VAL A 155 -12.38 -18.37 -15.00
N ARG A 156 -11.08 -18.32 -14.68
CA ARG A 156 -10.59 -18.10 -13.31
C ARG A 156 -10.98 -16.73 -12.76
N GLU A 157 -10.76 -15.65 -13.53
CA GLU A 157 -11.15 -14.29 -13.15
C GLU A 157 -12.67 -14.16 -12.95
N ALA A 158 -13.48 -14.77 -13.81
CA ALA A 158 -14.93 -14.76 -13.65
C ALA A 158 -15.40 -15.49 -12.38
N LYS A 159 -14.75 -16.62 -12.03
CA LYS A 159 -15.02 -17.34 -10.78
C LYS A 159 -14.62 -16.51 -9.56
N LEU A 160 -13.44 -15.88 -9.60
CA LEU A 160 -12.97 -15.00 -8.54
C LEU A 160 -13.92 -13.81 -8.34
N GLU A 161 -14.39 -13.19 -9.43
CA GLU A 161 -15.33 -12.07 -9.33
C GLU A 161 -16.68 -12.49 -8.72
N LEU A 162 -17.17 -13.70 -9.02
CA LEU A 162 -18.37 -14.25 -8.38
C LEU A 162 -18.15 -14.53 -6.88
N GLU A 163 -17.00 -15.07 -6.51
CA GLU A 163 -16.63 -15.31 -5.11
C GLU A 163 -16.50 -13.99 -4.34
N MET A 164 -15.87 -12.97 -4.93
CA MET A 164 -15.77 -11.63 -4.34
C MET A 164 -17.14 -10.94 -4.20
N LYS A 165 -18.03 -11.07 -5.19
CA LYS A 165 -19.41 -10.56 -5.09
C LYS A 165 -20.22 -11.27 -4.01
N ALA A 166 -19.98 -12.58 -3.83
CA ALA A 166 -20.64 -13.37 -2.79
C ALA A 166 -20.11 -13.07 -1.37
N ASN A 167 -18.94 -12.43 -1.26
CA ASN A 167 -18.31 -12.05 -0.01
C ASN A 167 -17.78 -10.61 -0.07
N PRO A 168 -18.66 -9.59 -0.02
CA PRO A 168 -18.33 -8.17 -0.26
C PRO A 168 -17.59 -7.52 0.93
N SER A 169 -16.85 -8.33 1.67
CA SER A 169 -16.15 -7.94 2.88
C SER A 169 -15.12 -6.85 2.55
N PHE A 170 -15.50 -5.61 2.88
CA PHE A 170 -14.67 -4.41 3.06
C PHE A 170 -14.19 -3.65 1.81
N ASP A 171 -15.10 -3.05 1.05
CA ASP A 171 -14.75 -1.97 0.11
C ASP A 171 -15.02 -0.59 0.74
N ILE A 172 -14.16 -0.20 1.68
CA ILE A 172 -14.17 1.14 2.29
C ILE A 172 -12.84 1.78 1.94
N SER A 173 -12.86 2.96 1.32
CA SER A 173 -11.62 3.66 0.97
C SER A 173 -11.22 4.69 2.04
N LEU A 174 -9.93 4.99 2.15
CA LEU A 174 -9.44 6.10 2.98
C LEU A 174 -10.11 7.43 2.63
N ASP A 175 -10.39 7.69 1.35
CA ASP A 175 -11.10 8.89 0.92
C ASP A 175 -12.52 8.94 1.52
N ASP A 176 -13.25 7.83 1.54
CA ASP A 176 -14.60 7.78 2.13
C ASP A 176 -14.56 7.97 3.66
N ILE A 177 -13.49 7.52 4.30
CA ILE A 177 -13.22 7.75 5.72
C ILE A 177 -12.94 9.23 5.99
N MET A 178 -11.95 9.83 5.32
CA MET A 178 -11.54 11.22 5.53
C MET A 178 -12.63 12.22 5.14
N THR A 179 -13.50 11.88 4.18
CA THR A 179 -14.62 12.74 3.76
C THR A 179 -15.88 12.55 4.60
N GLY A 180 -15.84 11.67 5.61
CA GLY A 180 -16.98 11.40 6.50
C GLY A 180 -18.16 10.71 5.82
N LYS A 181 -17.97 10.10 4.63
CA LYS A 181 -19.01 9.27 4.00
C LYS A 181 -19.28 7.99 4.79
N VAL A 182 -18.30 7.55 5.58
CA VAL A 182 -18.39 6.45 6.52
C VAL A 182 -18.14 6.99 7.92
N ASP A 183 -19.02 6.67 8.86
CA ASP A 183 -18.73 6.86 10.29
C ASP A 183 -17.71 5.81 10.73
N PHE A 184 -16.44 6.14 10.52
CA PHE A 184 -15.33 5.22 10.72
C PHE A 184 -15.15 4.84 12.20
N ALA A 185 -15.44 5.76 13.13
CA ALA A 185 -15.39 5.45 14.56
C ALA A 185 -16.43 4.39 14.94
N SER A 186 -17.68 4.53 14.48
CA SER A 186 -18.72 3.51 14.70
C SER A 186 -18.38 2.18 14.03
N LEU A 187 -17.78 2.21 12.83
CA LEU A 187 -17.32 1.02 12.15
C LEU A 187 -16.24 0.26 12.94
N LEU A 188 -15.21 0.98 13.43
CA LEU A 188 -14.16 0.39 14.26
C LEU A 188 -14.72 -0.18 15.55
N LYS A 189 -15.67 0.50 16.19
CA LYS A 189 -16.38 0.00 17.38
C LYS A 189 -17.07 -1.33 17.09
N GLY A 190 -17.72 -1.49 15.93
CA GLY A 190 -18.30 -2.75 15.50
C GLY A 190 -17.28 -3.88 15.38
N TYR A 191 -16.19 -3.67 14.63
CA TYR A 191 -15.13 -4.69 14.48
C TYR A 191 -14.44 -5.03 15.80
N ALA A 192 -14.26 -4.04 16.67
CA ALA A 192 -13.68 -4.21 17.99
C ALA A 192 -14.59 -5.03 18.92
N GLN A 193 -15.91 -4.85 18.86
CA GLN A 193 -16.87 -5.66 19.63
C GLN A 193 -16.81 -7.15 19.26
N ASP A 194 -16.57 -7.44 17.97
CA ASP A 194 -16.37 -8.79 17.46
C ASP A 194 -14.95 -9.34 17.70
N GLY A 195 -14.07 -8.55 18.33
CA GLY A 195 -12.71 -8.92 18.69
C GLY A 195 -11.71 -8.89 17.54
N TRP A 196 -12.09 -8.39 16.35
CA TRP A 196 -11.16 -8.28 15.21
C TRP A 196 -9.99 -7.36 15.54
N LEU A 197 -10.26 -6.26 16.23
CA LEU A 197 -9.25 -5.24 16.53
C LEU A 197 -8.53 -5.45 17.88
N ASP A 198 -8.71 -6.62 18.51
CA ASP A 198 -8.19 -6.94 19.84
C ASP A 198 -6.67 -6.74 19.95
N ALA A 199 -5.90 -7.15 18.93
CA ALA A 199 -4.45 -6.97 18.93
C ALA A 199 -4.05 -5.49 18.92
N GLY A 200 -4.74 -4.67 18.11
CA GLY A 200 -4.53 -3.22 18.04
C GLY A 200 -4.89 -2.52 19.34
N ILE A 201 -6.01 -2.91 19.96
CA ILE A 201 -6.48 -2.38 21.24
C ILE A 201 -5.52 -2.77 22.37
N TYR A 202 -5.11 -4.05 22.45
CA TYR A 202 -4.15 -4.51 23.45
C TYR A 202 -2.80 -3.80 23.33
N ALA A 203 -2.31 -3.61 22.10
CA ALA A 203 -1.08 -2.86 21.86
C ALA A 203 -1.20 -1.41 22.36
N MET A 204 -2.32 -0.75 22.10
CA MET A 204 -2.60 0.60 22.59
C MET A 204 -2.62 0.66 24.13
N GLU A 205 -3.33 -0.26 24.79
CA GLU A 205 -3.38 -0.35 26.27
C GLU A 205 -1.99 -0.52 26.90
N LYS A 206 -1.08 -1.23 26.22
CA LYS A 206 0.27 -1.50 26.68
C LYS A 206 1.31 -0.47 26.22
N GLY A 207 0.91 0.53 25.43
CA GLY A 207 1.84 1.50 24.83
C GLY A 207 2.84 0.85 23.87
N VAL A 208 2.48 -0.29 23.28
CA VAL A 208 3.31 -1.01 22.32
C VAL A 208 3.20 -0.32 20.96
N LYS A 209 4.35 0.01 20.37
CA LYS A 209 4.41 0.57 19.02
C LYS A 209 4.02 -0.48 17.98
N TRP A 210 3.27 -0.10 16.95
CA TRP A 210 2.78 -1.01 15.90
C TRP A 210 3.90 -1.78 15.18
N GLN A 211 5.10 -1.20 15.05
CA GLN A 211 6.24 -1.89 14.43
C GLN A 211 6.61 -3.15 15.21
N ASN A 212 6.43 -3.12 16.54
CA ASN A 212 6.70 -4.26 17.41
C ASN A 212 5.61 -5.33 17.37
N VAL A 213 4.46 -5.02 16.77
CA VAL A 213 3.36 -5.98 16.59
C VAL A 213 3.50 -6.70 15.25
N TYR A 214 3.81 -5.97 14.17
CA TYR A 214 3.70 -6.51 12.81
C TYR A 214 5.02 -6.58 12.00
N VAL A 215 6.14 -6.05 12.51
CA VAL A 215 7.43 -6.04 11.78
C VAL A 215 8.50 -6.81 12.54
N GLY A 216 8.59 -8.14 12.32
CA GLY A 216 9.72 -9.01 12.70
C GLY A 216 9.96 -9.26 14.21
N SER A 217 9.65 -8.30 15.08
CA SER A 217 9.68 -8.42 16.56
C SER A 217 8.32 -8.83 17.15
N GLY A 218 7.31 -9.01 16.31
CA GLY A 218 5.93 -9.42 16.67
C GLY A 218 5.83 -10.69 17.49
N ILE A 219 6.82 -11.58 17.42
CA ILE A 219 6.80 -12.89 18.11
C ILE A 219 6.64 -12.74 19.63
N SER A 220 7.27 -11.73 20.24
CA SER A 220 7.11 -11.51 21.69
C SER A 220 5.76 -10.92 22.04
N PHE A 221 5.29 -9.95 21.24
CA PHE A 221 3.96 -9.35 21.42
C PHE A 221 2.86 -10.39 21.21
N ASP A 222 2.92 -11.15 20.12
CA ASP A 222 1.95 -12.19 19.78
C ASP A 222 1.86 -13.20 20.91
N ARG A 223 2.99 -13.66 21.46
CA ARG A 223 2.99 -14.58 22.60
C ARG A 223 2.30 -13.98 23.82
N GLU A 224 2.64 -12.74 24.17
CA GLU A 224 2.04 -12.04 25.31
C GLU A 224 0.54 -11.84 25.11
N PHE A 225 0.13 -11.37 23.94
CA PHE A 225 -1.27 -11.15 23.58
C PHE A 225 -2.06 -12.45 23.58
N HIS A 226 -1.56 -13.53 22.98
CA HIS A 226 -2.22 -14.85 23.02
C HIS A 226 -2.31 -15.39 24.45
N GLN A 227 -1.29 -15.16 25.29
CA GLN A 227 -1.35 -15.53 26.71
C GLN A 227 -2.38 -14.71 27.48
N ALA A 228 -2.49 -13.41 27.21
CA ALA A 228 -3.52 -12.54 27.78
C ALA A 228 -4.92 -13.03 27.36
N LYS A 229 -5.13 -13.36 26.08
CA LYS A 229 -6.38 -13.95 25.56
C LYS A 229 -6.71 -15.26 26.25
N ALA A 230 -5.73 -16.16 26.42
CA ALA A 230 -5.90 -17.42 27.14
C ALA A 230 -6.27 -17.21 28.62
N ASN A 231 -5.78 -16.13 29.23
CA ASN A 231 -6.12 -15.71 30.59
C ASN A 231 -7.44 -14.92 30.68
N GLY A 232 -8.21 -14.85 29.60
CA GLY A 232 -9.54 -14.23 29.58
C GLY A 232 -9.55 -12.73 29.28
N TRP A 233 -8.44 -12.14 28.83
CA TRP A 233 -8.45 -10.75 28.36
C TRP A 233 -9.41 -10.58 27.18
N LYS A 234 -10.18 -9.50 27.25
CA LYS A 234 -11.07 -9.00 26.21
C LYS A 234 -11.07 -7.48 26.30
N ALA A 235 -11.14 -6.80 25.15
CA ALA A 235 -11.26 -5.35 25.12
C ALA A 235 -12.49 -4.89 25.91
N SER A 236 -12.31 -3.92 26.80
CA SER A 236 -13.42 -3.29 27.50
C SER A 236 -14.13 -2.28 26.59
N SER A 237 -15.40 -1.96 26.86
CA SER A 237 -16.11 -0.93 26.08
C SER A 237 -15.40 0.43 26.11
N GLU A 238 -14.71 0.76 27.21
CA GLU A 238 -13.90 1.97 27.34
C GLU A 238 -12.66 1.91 26.43
N SER A 239 -11.95 0.78 26.43
CA SER A 239 -10.80 0.55 25.55
C SER A 239 -11.19 0.62 24.07
N ILE A 240 -12.33 0.04 23.70
CA ILE A 240 -12.87 0.06 22.34
C ILE A 240 -13.18 1.50 21.91
N ASN A 241 -13.86 2.27 22.76
CA ASN A 241 -14.19 3.66 22.45
C ASN A 241 -12.92 4.51 22.32
N SER A 242 -12.01 4.42 23.29
CA SER A 242 -10.74 5.13 23.27
C SER A 242 -9.92 4.80 22.02
N PHE A 243 -9.89 3.53 21.61
CA PHE A 243 -9.20 3.10 20.40
C PHE A 243 -9.81 3.72 19.14
N ALA A 244 -11.14 3.58 18.99
CA ALA A 244 -11.83 4.08 17.80
C ALA A 244 -11.74 5.60 17.69
N ASP A 245 -11.92 6.32 18.80
CA ASP A 245 -11.87 7.78 18.85
C ASP A 245 -10.43 8.27 18.60
N SER A 246 -9.42 7.61 19.19
CA SER A 246 -8.00 7.92 18.93
C SER A 246 -7.65 7.75 17.45
N ILE A 247 -8.14 6.72 16.78
CA ILE A 247 -7.91 6.52 15.35
C ILE A 247 -8.61 7.60 14.52
N ALA A 248 -9.86 7.93 14.84
CA ALA A 248 -10.62 8.95 14.14
C ALA A 248 -9.97 10.34 14.24
N ASP A 249 -9.41 10.71 15.40
CA ASP A 249 -8.73 11.99 15.62
C ASP A 249 -7.43 12.16 14.81
N ARG A 250 -6.86 11.06 14.31
CA ARG A 250 -5.58 11.03 13.57
C ARG A 250 -5.76 11.03 12.05
N LEU A 251 -7.00 10.94 11.56
CA LEU A 251 -7.38 10.89 10.14
C LEU A 251 -7.88 12.25 9.65
#